data_AF-A0A524DS25-F1
#
_entry.id   AF-A0A524DS25-F1
#
_cell.length_a   1.000
_cell.length_b   1.000
_cell.length_c   1.000
_cell.angle_alpha   90.00
_cell.angle_beta   90.00
_cell.angle_gamma   90.00
#
_symmetry.space_group_name_H-M   'P 1'
#
loop_
_entity.id
_entity.type
_entity.pdbx_description
1 polymer ?
#
loop_
_entity_poly.entity_id
_entity_poly.type
_entity_poly.pdbx_seq_one_letter_code
_entity_poly.pdbx_strand_id
1 'polypeptide(L)'
;MVKKDNRPKRINIKKERKKLIKEKRKLLRKQEQQEDKKHKTKLDIRLEKETKLYWIRALTGASSALVGRLIGFIGWPMLIWMLIFWLLAPFFFNFVVLQYDYDKEEWNWKNIIKPGIGIFFLLFMIVGIITHTLIAFL
;
A
#
# COMPACT_ATOMS: atom_id res chain seq x y z
N MET A 1 -1.00 62.68 -20.57
CA MET A 1 -0.71 61.47 -21.38
C MET A 1 0.69 60.97 -21.05
N VAL A 2 0.81 59.86 -20.32
CA VAL A 2 2.12 59.31 -19.91
C VAL A 2 2.72 58.53 -21.08
N LYS A 3 3.86 58.99 -21.61
CA LYS A 3 4.59 58.33 -22.71
C LYS A 3 5.00 56.91 -22.27
N LYS A 4 4.51 55.90 -23.00
CA LYS A 4 4.85 54.49 -22.82
C LYS A 4 6.29 54.28 -23.30
N ASP A 5 7.20 53.99 -22.38
CA ASP A 5 8.61 53.75 -22.67
C ASP A 5 8.75 52.45 -23.47
N ASN A 6 9.09 52.57 -24.77
CA ASN A 6 9.10 51.49 -25.77
C ASN A 6 10.51 50.85 -25.90
N ARG A 7 11.29 50.80 -24.82
CA ARG A 7 12.63 50.19 -24.86
C ARG A 7 12.52 48.67 -24.75
N PRO A 8 13.20 47.90 -25.64
CA PRO A 8 13.24 46.45 -25.50
C PRO A 8 13.90 46.10 -24.16
N LYS A 9 13.15 45.41 -23.29
CA LYS A 9 13.71 44.87 -22.04
C LYS A 9 14.93 44.03 -22.40
N ARG A 10 16.10 44.34 -21.81
CA ARG A 10 17.31 43.50 -21.95
C ARG A 10 16.98 42.11 -21.40
N ILE A 11 16.65 41.17 -22.28
CA ILE A 11 16.33 39.80 -21.92
C ILE A 11 17.63 39.13 -21.49
N ASN A 12 17.71 38.75 -20.22
CA ASN A 12 18.86 38.00 -19.73
C ASN A 12 18.73 36.55 -20.20
N ILE A 13 19.40 36.24 -21.31
CA ILE A 13 19.35 34.95 -22.01
C ILE A 13 19.61 33.77 -21.05
N LYS A 14 20.52 33.93 -20.08
CA LYS A 14 20.80 32.88 -19.07
C LYS A 14 19.59 32.60 -18.16
N LYS A 15 18.81 33.62 -17.79
CA LYS A 15 17.60 33.45 -16.97
C LYS A 15 16.47 32.79 -17.75
N GLU A 16 16.28 33.14 -19.01
CA GLU A 16 15.28 32.49 -19.86
C GLU A 16 15.62 31.03 -20.17
N ARG A 17 16.89 30.73 -20.49
CA ARG A 17 17.33 29.33 -20.69
C ARG A 17 17.03 28.45 -19.47
N LYS A 18 17.30 28.96 -18.26
CA LYS A 18 17.00 28.23 -17.02
C LYS A 18 15.49 28.02 -16.81
N LYS A 19 14.65 29.00 -17.15
CA LYS A 19 13.18 28.84 -17.11
C LYS A 19 12.70 27.77 -18.09
N LEU A 20 13.14 27.85 -19.35
CA LEU A 20 12.79 26.88 -20.39
C LEU A 20 13.21 25.45 -20.04
N ILE A 21 14.41 25.26 -19.50
CA ILE A 21 14.87 23.93 -19.03
C ILE A 21 13.99 23.42 -17.88
N LYS A 22 13.61 24.30 -16.94
CA LYS A 22 12.76 23.93 -15.81
C LYS A 22 11.34 23.56 -16.25
N GLU A 23 10.78 24.26 -17.23
CA GLU A 23 9.49 23.94 -17.84
C GLU A 23 9.54 22.65 -18.65
N LYS A 24 10.56 22.45 -19.48
CA LYS A 24 10.77 21.18 -20.20
C LYS A 24 10.88 19.99 -19.25
N ARG A 25 11.61 20.11 -18.14
CA ARG A 25 11.69 19.04 -17.11
C ARG A 25 10.34 18.74 -16.46
N LYS A 26 9.51 19.77 -16.23
CA LYS A 26 8.15 19.57 -15.68
C LYS A 26 7.23 18.86 -16.67
N LEU A 27 7.35 19.16 -17.96
CA LEU A 27 6.58 18.50 -19.03
C LEU A 27 7.01 17.04 -19.21
N LEU A 28 8.33 16.77 -19.24
CA LEU A 28 8.89 15.42 -19.28
C LEU A 28 8.42 14.57 -18.10
N ARG A 29 8.48 15.08 -16.86
CA ARG A 29 7.93 14.37 -15.69
C ARG A 29 6.44 14.06 -15.81
N LYS A 30 5.65 14.96 -16.40
CA LYS A 30 4.22 14.73 -16.61
C LYS A 30 3.96 13.67 -17.70
N GLN A 31 4.80 13.62 -18.73
CA GLN A 31 4.72 12.61 -19.79
C GLN A 31 5.17 11.24 -19.28
N GLU A 32 6.29 11.14 -18.56
CA GLU A 32 6.73 9.89 -17.89
C GLU A 32 5.64 9.36 -16.93
N GLN A 33 5.04 10.24 -16.11
CA GLN A 33 3.92 9.87 -15.23
C GLN A 33 2.65 9.45 -15.98
N GLN A 34 2.46 9.88 -17.23
CA GLN A 34 1.32 9.48 -18.06
C GLN A 34 1.60 8.19 -18.83
N GLU A 35 2.82 7.94 -19.28
CA GLU A 35 3.24 6.70 -19.94
C GLU A 35 3.23 5.53 -18.95
N ASP A 36 3.73 5.72 -17.72
CA ASP A 36 3.65 4.72 -16.64
C ASP A 36 2.20 4.32 -16.31
N LYS A 37 1.25 5.24 -16.50
CA LYS A 37 -0.18 4.98 -16.29
C LYS A 37 -0.87 4.36 -17.50
N LYS A 38 -0.40 4.64 -18.72
CA LYS A 38 -1.01 4.15 -19.97
C LYS A 38 -0.66 2.70 -20.29
N HIS A 39 0.47 2.20 -19.78
CA HIS A 39 0.97 0.85 -20.10
C HIS A 39 0.59 -0.24 -19.09
N LYS A 40 -0.07 0.09 -17.98
CA LYS A 40 -0.60 -0.92 -17.05
C LYS A 40 -1.88 -1.50 -17.60
N THR A 41 -1.81 -2.74 -18.04
CA THR A 41 -2.97 -3.54 -18.41
C THR A 41 -3.89 -3.68 -17.19
N LYS A 42 -5.22 -3.85 -17.37
CA LYS A 42 -6.15 -4.12 -16.24
C LYS A 42 -5.68 -5.30 -15.37
N LEU A 43 -4.99 -6.27 -15.98
CA LEU A 43 -4.33 -7.38 -15.31
C LEU A 43 -3.23 -6.93 -14.34
N ASP A 44 -2.36 -6.00 -14.73
CA ASP A 44 -1.26 -5.52 -13.88
C ASP A 44 -1.79 -4.79 -12.64
N ILE A 45 -2.85 -4.00 -12.83
CA ILE A 45 -3.50 -3.28 -11.73
C ILE A 45 -4.12 -4.27 -10.74
N ARG A 46 -4.77 -5.32 -11.23
CA ARG A 46 -5.33 -6.38 -10.38
C ARG A 46 -4.24 -7.15 -9.64
N LEU A 47 -3.15 -7.52 -10.33
CA LEU A 47 -2.02 -8.23 -9.74
C LEU A 47 -1.36 -7.40 -8.62
N GLU A 48 -1.21 -6.09 -8.84
CA GLU A 48 -0.67 -5.17 -7.85
C GLU A 48 -1.57 -5.06 -6.61
N LYS A 49 -2.90 -4.99 -6.80
CA LYS A 49 -3.88 -4.99 -5.69
C LYS A 49 -3.81 -6.30 -4.90
N GLU A 50 -3.80 -7.45 -5.57
CA GLU A 50 -3.73 -8.77 -4.93
C GLU A 50 -2.41 -8.95 -4.16
N THR A 51 -1.30 -8.46 -4.73
CA THR A 51 0.03 -8.50 -4.07
C THR A 51 0.05 -7.64 -2.81
N LYS A 52 -0.53 -6.43 -2.84
CA LYS A 52 -0.63 -5.59 -1.64
C LYS A 52 -1.46 -6.25 -0.55
N LEU A 53 -2.61 -6.85 -0.90
CA LEU A 53 -3.44 -7.58 0.05
C LEU A 53 -2.71 -8.79 0.64
N TYR A 54 -1.91 -9.49 -0.17
CA TYR A 54 -1.07 -10.60 0.29
C TYR A 54 -0.04 -10.15 1.35
N TRP A 55 0.67 -9.05 1.12
CA TRP A 55 1.63 -8.51 2.08
C TRP A 55 0.97 -8.00 3.36
N ILE A 56 -0.21 -7.38 3.25
CA ILE A 56 -1.00 -6.96 4.41
C ILE A 56 -1.40 -8.18 5.26
N ARG A 57 -1.83 -9.28 4.62
CA ARG A 57 -2.14 -10.54 5.30
C ARG A 57 -0.92 -11.11 6.01
N ALA A 58 0.22 -11.12 5.34
CA ALA A 58 1.47 -11.59 5.91
C ALA A 58 1.83 -10.81 7.19
N LEU A 59 1.79 -9.47 7.11
CA LEU A 59 2.08 -8.60 8.23
C LEU A 59 1.07 -8.76 9.37
N THR A 60 -0.21 -8.88 9.04
CA THR A 60 -1.28 -9.08 10.03
C THR A 60 -1.10 -10.42 10.76
N GLY A 61 -0.78 -11.50 10.03
CA GLY A 61 -0.53 -12.83 10.62
C GLY A 61 0.62 -12.79 11.61
N ALA A 62 1.76 -12.23 11.21
CA ALA A 62 2.90 -12.04 12.09
C ALA A 62 2.57 -11.17 13.33
N SER A 63 1.94 -10.01 13.12
CA SER A 63 1.63 -9.06 14.19
C SER A 63 0.62 -9.60 15.18
N SER A 64 -0.44 -10.25 14.69
CA SER A 64 -1.48 -10.86 15.53
C SER A 64 -0.96 -12.03 16.35
N ALA A 65 -0.03 -12.83 15.82
CA ALA A 65 0.62 -13.89 16.59
C ALA A 65 1.48 -13.34 17.72
N LEU A 66 2.28 -12.31 17.41
CA LEU A 66 3.13 -11.66 18.39
C LEU A 66 2.28 -11.05 19.52
N VAL A 67 1.26 -10.26 19.17
CA VAL A 67 0.36 -9.62 20.14
C VAL A 67 -0.42 -10.66 20.95
N GLY A 68 -0.99 -11.66 20.28
CA GLY A 68 -1.79 -12.70 20.95
C GLY A 68 -0.96 -13.47 21.98
N ARG A 69 0.29 -13.79 21.64
CA ARG A 69 1.18 -14.50 22.55
C ARG A 69 1.66 -13.61 23.70
N LEU A 70 1.95 -12.33 23.45
CA LEU A 70 2.34 -11.35 24.48
C LEU A 70 1.22 -11.08 25.49
N ILE A 71 -0.04 -11.13 25.05
CA ILE A 71 -1.21 -11.06 25.93
C ILE A 71 -1.35 -12.34 26.80
N GLY A 72 -0.68 -13.43 26.39
CA GLY A 72 -0.68 -14.70 27.13
C GLY A 72 -1.65 -15.75 26.57
N PHE A 73 -2.21 -15.56 25.37
CA PHE A 73 -3.08 -16.57 24.76
C PHE A 73 -2.28 -17.82 24.35
N ILE A 74 -2.81 -18.99 24.71
CA ILE A 74 -2.22 -20.31 24.45
C ILE A 74 -3.35 -21.27 24.05
N GLY A 75 -3.13 -22.15 23.09
CA GLY A 75 -4.11 -23.17 22.67
C GLY A 75 -5.38 -22.56 22.06
N TRP A 76 -6.54 -22.89 22.64
CA TRP A 76 -7.86 -22.48 22.13
C TRP A 76 -8.09 -20.96 22.06
N PRO A 77 -7.78 -20.16 23.11
CA PRO A 77 -7.81 -18.70 23.03
C PRO A 77 -6.98 -18.13 21.86
N MET A 78 -5.81 -18.72 21.59
CA MET A 78 -4.95 -18.26 20.50
C MET A 78 -5.56 -18.56 19.12
N LEU A 79 -6.26 -19.69 18.99
CA LEU A 79 -6.99 -20.05 17.79
C LEU A 79 -8.18 -19.11 17.54
N ILE A 80 -8.95 -18.79 18.58
CA ILE A 80 -10.05 -17.82 18.48
C ILE A 80 -9.51 -16.45 18.09
N TRP A 81 -8.41 -16.01 18.71
CA TRP A 81 -7.72 -14.77 18.38
C TRP A 81 -7.31 -14.70 16.91
N MET A 82 -6.67 -15.77 16.42
CA MET A 82 -6.28 -15.89 15.02
C MET A 82 -7.49 -15.78 14.08
N LEU A 83 -8.60 -16.45 14.39
CA LEU A 83 -9.81 -16.42 13.55
C LEU A 83 -10.45 -15.02 13.51
N ILE A 84 -10.46 -14.32 14.64
CA ILE A 84 -10.95 -12.93 14.72
C ILE A 84 -10.12 -12.03 13.80
N PHE A 85 -8.79 -12.11 13.87
CA PHE A 85 -7.91 -11.33 12.99
C PHE A 85 -8.01 -11.76 11.53
N TRP A 86 -8.14 -13.05 11.27
CA TRP A 86 -8.31 -13.58 9.92
C TRP A 86 -9.58 -13.03 9.25
N LEU A 87 -10.68 -12.97 10.00
CA LEU A 87 -11.94 -12.43 9.50
C LEU A 87 -11.94 -10.91 9.45
N LEU A 88 -11.57 -10.21 10.53
CA LEU A 88 -11.74 -8.75 10.63
C LEU A 88 -10.66 -7.95 9.90
N ALA A 89 -9.39 -8.38 9.95
CA ALA A 89 -8.30 -7.61 9.37
C ALA A 89 -8.48 -7.31 7.87
N PRO A 90 -8.87 -8.25 6.99
CA PRO A 90 -9.05 -7.93 5.58
C PRO A 90 -10.17 -6.89 5.34
N PHE A 91 -11.24 -6.87 6.14
CA PHE A 91 -12.24 -5.79 6.06
C PHE A 91 -11.67 -4.47 6.55
N PHE A 92 -10.96 -4.48 7.69
CA PHE A 92 -10.35 -3.27 8.25
C PHE A 92 -9.37 -2.62 7.26
N PHE A 93 -8.44 -3.38 6.69
CA PHE A 93 -7.46 -2.83 5.74
C PHE A 93 -8.10 -2.36 4.44
N ASN A 94 -9.16 -3.03 3.96
CA ASN A 94 -9.86 -2.64 2.74
C ASN A 94 -10.59 -1.30 2.91
N PHE A 95 -11.33 -1.13 4.03
CA PHE A 95 -12.10 0.09 4.28
C PHE A 95 -11.27 1.25 4.85
N VAL A 96 -10.36 0.98 5.78
CA VAL A 96 -9.68 2.03 6.56
C VAL A 96 -8.37 2.46 5.90
N VAL A 97 -7.58 1.51 5.38
CA VAL A 97 -6.22 1.79 4.90
C VAL A 97 -6.19 2.03 3.40
N LEU A 98 -6.78 1.13 2.61
CA LEU A 98 -6.69 1.20 1.16
C LEU A 98 -7.75 2.10 0.54
N GLN A 99 -8.87 2.33 1.25
CA GLN A 99 -9.98 3.18 0.80
C GLN A 99 -10.30 2.96 -0.69
N TYR A 100 -10.33 1.70 -1.13
CA TYR A 100 -10.66 1.42 -2.53
C TYR A 100 -12.07 1.94 -2.81
N ASP A 101 -12.22 2.67 -3.92
CA ASP A 101 -13.54 3.07 -4.41
C ASP A 101 -14.45 1.84 -4.44
N TYR A 102 -15.63 1.97 -3.83
CA TYR A 102 -16.56 0.86 -3.66
C TYR A 102 -17.07 0.39 -5.02
N ASP A 103 -16.44 -0.64 -5.58
CA ASP A 103 -16.87 -1.29 -6.81
C ASP A 103 -17.51 -2.63 -6.46
N LYS A 104 -18.82 -2.76 -6.70
CA LYS A 104 -19.64 -3.93 -6.32
C LYS A 104 -19.12 -5.24 -6.92
N GLU A 105 -18.44 -5.19 -8.07
CA GLU A 105 -17.89 -6.39 -8.72
C GLU A 105 -16.57 -6.87 -8.10
N GLU A 106 -15.71 -5.94 -7.63
CA GLU A 106 -14.49 -6.29 -6.89
C GLU A 106 -14.82 -6.71 -5.44
N TRP A 107 -15.90 -6.16 -4.87
CA TRP A 107 -16.36 -6.37 -3.49
C TRP A 107 -17.10 -7.69 -3.25
N ASN A 108 -16.52 -8.82 -3.68
CA ASN A 108 -17.01 -10.13 -3.30
C ASN A 108 -16.23 -10.65 -2.08
N TRP A 109 -16.92 -11.15 -1.06
CA TRP A 109 -16.28 -11.59 0.20
C TRP A 109 -15.25 -12.70 -0.07
N LYS A 110 -15.48 -13.50 -1.11
CA LYS A 110 -14.52 -14.50 -1.61
C LYS A 110 -13.22 -13.85 -2.09
N ASN A 111 -13.28 -12.72 -2.80
CA ASN A 111 -12.10 -12.01 -3.29
C ASN A 111 -11.35 -11.27 -2.17
N ILE A 112 -12.03 -10.91 -1.09
CA ILE A 112 -11.40 -10.28 0.09
C ILE A 112 -10.74 -11.33 0.99
N ILE A 113 -11.38 -12.50 1.13
CA ILE A 113 -10.95 -13.53 2.09
C ILE A 113 -9.90 -14.48 1.51
N LYS A 114 -10.04 -14.87 0.24
CA LYS A 114 -9.15 -15.87 -0.41
C LYS A 114 -7.69 -15.44 -0.53
N PRO A 115 -7.35 -14.20 -0.92
CA PRO A 115 -5.96 -13.83 -1.12
C PRO A 115 -5.16 -13.91 0.18
N GLY A 116 -4.00 -14.55 0.11
CA GLY A 116 -3.06 -14.57 1.23
C GLY A 116 -3.54 -15.29 2.48
N ILE A 117 -4.49 -16.23 2.37
CA ILE A 117 -4.92 -17.02 3.53
C ILE A 117 -3.78 -17.90 4.05
N GLY A 118 -3.12 -18.65 3.18
CA GLY A 118 -2.03 -19.56 3.56
C GLY A 118 -0.85 -18.83 4.21
N ILE A 119 -0.46 -17.67 3.66
CA ILE A 119 0.66 -16.89 4.22
C ILE A 119 0.32 -16.30 5.60
N PHE A 120 -0.93 -15.91 5.82
CA PHE A 120 -1.39 -15.45 7.13
C PHE A 120 -1.21 -16.56 8.17
N PHE A 121 -1.74 -17.77 7.91
CA PHE A 121 -1.61 -18.90 8.84
C PHE A 121 -0.15 -19.31 9.04
N LEU A 122 0.63 -19.38 7.98
CA LEU A 122 2.04 -19.79 8.05
C LEU A 122 2.87 -18.82 8.90
N LEU A 123 2.77 -17.52 8.65
CA LEU A 123 3.51 -16.52 9.44
C LEU A 123 2.98 -16.42 10.87
N PHE A 124 1.66 -16.57 11.07
CA PHE A 124 1.09 -16.62 12.41
C PHE A 124 1.69 -17.78 13.21
N MET A 125 1.78 -18.98 12.62
CA MET A 125 2.38 -20.13 13.30
C MET A 125 3.86 -19.95 13.56
N ILE A 126 4.64 -19.52 12.56
CA ILE A 126 6.10 -19.33 12.70
C ILE A 126 6.39 -18.30 13.80
N VAL A 127 5.78 -17.11 13.70
CA VAL A 127 6.00 -16.04 14.68
C VAL A 127 5.45 -16.44 16.05
N GLY A 128 4.29 -17.08 16.09
CA GLY A 128 3.69 -17.56 17.34
C GLY A 128 4.58 -18.56 18.07
N ILE A 129 5.14 -19.54 17.36
CA ILE A 129 6.08 -20.52 17.92
C ILE A 129 7.36 -19.83 18.39
N ILE A 130 7.99 -18.99 17.56
CA ILE A 130 9.20 -18.27 17.93
C ILE A 130 8.96 -17.43 19.20
N THR A 131 7.87 -16.65 19.22
CA THR A 131 7.53 -15.79 20.36
C THR A 131 7.22 -16.63 21.60
N HIS A 132 6.52 -17.75 21.45
CA HIS A 132 6.23 -18.65 22.56
C HIS A 132 7.50 -19.25 23.14
N THR A 133 8.40 -19.75 22.29
CA THR A 133 9.69 -20.30 22.71
C THR A 133 10.54 -19.24 23.40
N LEU A 134 10.66 -18.04 22.84
CA LEU A 134 11.42 -16.96 23.45
C LEU A 134 10.89 -16.59 24.85
N ILE A 135 9.57 -16.52 25.02
CA ILE A 135 8.94 -16.22 26.32
C ILE A 135 9.07 -17.38 27.30
N ALA A 136 9.03 -18.63 26.83
CA ALA A 136 9.14 -19.79 27.72
C ALA A 136 10.56 -20.01 28.25
N PHE A 137 11.58 -19.51 27.53
CA PHE A 137 12.99 -19.60 27.91
C PHE A 137 13.53 -18.35 28.64
N LEU A 138 12.71 -17.30 28.73
CA LEU A 138 12.99 -16.06 29.50
C LEU A 138 12.41 -16.18 30.91
#